data_AF-A0A391PTJ5-F1
#
_entry.id   AF-A0A391PTJ5-F1
#
_cell.length_a   1.000
_cell.length_b   1.000
_cell.length_c   1.000
_cell.angle_alpha   90.00
_cell.angle_beta   90.00
_cell.angle_gamma   90.00
#
_symmetry.space_group_name_H-M   'P 1'
#
loop_
_entity.id
_entity.type
_entity.pdbx_description
1 polymer ?
#
loop_
_entity_poly.entity_id
_entity_poly.type
_entity_poly.pdbx_seq_one_letter_code
_entity_poly.pdbx_strand_id
1 'polypeptide(L)'
;MLPDGKSNLLFPLPKNDQLPLDKLPKGFDINNYKYTLPAGSFQANGKSYMMVVATDGHLQPIGGSWMVEVNNDPAKGWQMIPGSYRAWDSVPAPTKDEPWRVQGVHGNPPSQISAYQGSDGKVHIAADSFDRSRGITMYQVDNPADAWDRSKWRPLLGDGTYGDAGQLSRAEISQGNRFGELSFREVEGRPVLSGFNQSTFGTEVRVGDESNPARIFDGRPTVVAPGGRWEDNIPGQYPQNYGGYIMPGSTLNNLNVLISQWNTTTNDTYTVEQFQVNPNR
;
A
#
# COMPACT_ATOMS: atom_id res chain seq x y z
N MET A 1 -8.64 -21.12 -11.66
CA MET A 1 -9.64 -21.90 -10.91
C MET A 1 -9.01 -23.24 -10.56
N LEU A 2 -9.01 -23.65 -9.29
CA LEU A 2 -8.48 -24.96 -8.88
C LEU A 2 -9.47 -26.09 -9.23
N PRO A 3 -9.04 -27.35 -9.31
CA PRO A 3 -9.82 -28.47 -9.85
C PRO A 3 -11.10 -28.86 -9.07
N ASP A 4 -11.34 -28.30 -7.89
CA ASP A 4 -12.44 -28.65 -6.99
C ASP A 4 -13.65 -27.71 -7.06
N GLY A 5 -13.62 -26.71 -7.96
CA GLY A 5 -14.73 -25.76 -8.15
C GLY A 5 -14.97 -24.82 -6.95
N LYS A 6 -14.15 -24.92 -5.89
CA LYS A 6 -14.11 -23.94 -4.81
C LYS A 6 -12.97 -22.98 -5.12
N SER A 7 -13.30 -21.71 -5.38
CA SER A 7 -12.25 -20.70 -5.44
C SER A 7 -11.66 -20.54 -4.04
N ASN A 8 -10.54 -21.20 -3.75
CA ASN A 8 -9.74 -20.86 -2.58
C ASN A 8 -9.24 -19.43 -2.80
N LEU A 9 -9.87 -18.48 -2.12
CA LEU A 9 -9.45 -17.09 -2.10
C LEU A 9 -8.08 -17.03 -1.43
N LEU A 10 -7.11 -16.41 -2.12
CA LEU A 10 -5.77 -16.22 -1.56
C LEU A 10 -5.82 -15.42 -0.25
N PHE A 11 -6.77 -14.48 -0.17
CA PHE A 11 -7.08 -13.67 0.99
C PHE A 11 -8.55 -13.81 1.39
N PRO A 12 -8.91 -14.84 2.17
CA PRO A 12 -10.28 -14.99 2.63
C PRO A 12 -10.65 -13.85 3.59
N LEU A 13 -11.95 -13.53 3.66
CA LEU A 13 -12.47 -12.61 4.67
C LEU A 13 -12.23 -13.19 6.07
N PRO A 14 -11.94 -12.33 7.07
CA PRO A 14 -11.97 -12.74 8.47
C PRO A 14 -13.32 -13.33 8.84
N LYS A 15 -13.34 -14.27 9.77
CA LYS A 15 -14.59 -14.74 10.37
C LYS A 15 -15.10 -13.74 11.41
N ASN A 16 -16.41 -13.63 11.57
CA ASN A 16 -17.01 -12.68 12.53
C ASN A 16 -16.54 -12.88 13.98
N ASP A 17 -16.22 -14.11 14.38
CA ASP A 17 -15.67 -14.43 15.72
C ASP A 17 -14.22 -13.97 15.93
N GLN A 18 -13.53 -13.56 14.87
CA GLN A 18 -12.18 -12.99 14.92
C GLN A 18 -12.19 -11.46 14.94
N LEU A 19 -13.36 -10.84 14.81
CA LEU A 19 -13.51 -9.39 14.71
C LEU A 19 -13.79 -8.75 16.07
N PRO A 20 -13.34 -7.51 16.30
CA PRO A 20 -13.71 -6.73 17.48
C PRO A 20 -15.14 -6.19 17.32
N LEU A 21 -16.14 -7.08 17.35
CA LEU A 21 -17.54 -6.73 17.07
C LEU A 21 -18.09 -5.64 18.01
N ASP A 22 -17.54 -5.51 19.21
CA ASP A 22 -17.85 -4.45 20.18
C ASP A 22 -17.42 -3.05 19.71
N LYS A 23 -16.46 -2.97 18.78
CA LYS A 23 -15.93 -1.73 18.20
C LYS A 23 -16.47 -1.45 16.80
N LEU A 24 -17.41 -2.27 16.32
CA LEU A 24 -17.99 -2.16 14.99
C LEU A 24 -19.44 -1.69 15.06
N PRO A 25 -19.97 -1.09 13.97
CA PRO A 25 -21.37 -0.70 13.92
C PRO A 25 -22.30 -1.87 14.23
N LYS A 26 -23.42 -1.58 14.91
CA LYS A 26 -24.43 -2.60 15.23
C LYS A 26 -24.94 -3.26 13.94
N GLY A 27 -24.91 -4.58 13.89
CA GLY A 27 -25.33 -5.35 12.70
C GLY A 27 -24.26 -5.45 11.62
N PHE A 28 -23.02 -5.05 11.90
CA PHE A 28 -21.89 -5.31 11.03
C PHE A 28 -21.75 -6.82 10.79
N ASP A 29 -21.63 -7.19 9.52
CA ASP A 29 -21.30 -8.55 9.09
C ASP A 29 -20.30 -8.47 7.94
N ILE A 30 -19.10 -9.01 8.16
CA ILE A 30 -18.03 -9.00 7.17
C ILE A 30 -18.40 -9.78 5.90
N ASN A 31 -19.34 -10.71 5.99
CA ASN A 31 -19.81 -11.50 4.85
C ASN A 31 -20.63 -10.68 3.84
N ASN A 32 -21.01 -9.44 4.19
CA ASN A 32 -21.61 -8.50 3.25
C ASN A 32 -20.59 -7.98 2.23
N TYR A 33 -19.30 -8.17 2.48
CA TYR A 33 -18.22 -7.83 1.55
C TYR A 33 -17.81 -9.07 0.74
N LYS A 34 -17.31 -8.87 -0.48
CA LYS A 34 -16.98 -9.99 -1.39
C LYS A 34 -15.59 -9.92 -2.00
N TYR A 35 -15.03 -8.72 -2.11
CA TYR A 35 -13.77 -8.49 -2.81
C TYR A 35 -12.68 -8.16 -1.79
N THR A 36 -11.60 -8.92 -1.84
CA THR A 36 -10.41 -8.69 -1.02
C THR A 36 -9.21 -8.49 -1.94
N LEU A 37 -8.41 -7.47 -1.64
CA LEU A 37 -7.25 -7.13 -2.46
C LEU A 37 -5.99 -6.99 -1.58
N PRO A 38 -4.82 -7.38 -2.10
CA PRO A 38 -3.56 -7.10 -1.46
C PRO A 38 -3.30 -5.60 -1.52
N ALA A 39 -3.17 -4.97 -0.35
CA ALA A 39 -2.92 -3.55 -0.20
C ALA A 39 -1.47 -3.27 0.24
N GLY A 40 -0.56 -4.09 -0.29
CA GLY A 40 0.88 -3.97 -0.07
C GLY A 40 1.44 -4.94 0.97
N SER A 41 2.76 -5.05 0.96
CA SER A 41 3.49 -6.10 1.66
C SER A 41 4.86 -5.62 2.14
N PHE A 42 5.45 -6.39 3.04
CA PHE A 42 6.80 -6.18 3.54
C PHE A 42 7.38 -7.45 4.15
N GLN A 43 8.69 -7.43 4.39
CA GLN A 43 9.38 -8.45 5.18
C GLN A 43 9.90 -7.84 6.48
N ALA A 44 9.71 -8.55 7.58
CA ALA A 44 10.23 -8.20 8.90
C ALA A 44 10.40 -9.47 9.74
N ASN A 45 11.45 -9.52 10.55
CA ASN A 45 11.75 -10.65 11.45
C ASN A 45 11.77 -12.01 10.72
N GLY A 46 12.32 -12.05 9.50
CA GLY A 46 12.39 -13.27 8.68
C GLY A 46 11.04 -13.75 8.14
N LYS A 47 9.97 -12.97 8.28
CA LYS A 47 8.61 -13.29 7.82
C LYS A 47 8.15 -12.31 6.76
N SER A 48 7.24 -12.76 5.90
CA SER A 48 6.57 -11.93 4.91
C SER A 48 5.15 -11.62 5.37
N TYR A 49 4.78 -10.35 5.36
CA TYR A 49 3.46 -9.89 5.75
C TYR A 49 2.80 -9.17 4.58
N MET A 50 1.47 -9.25 4.55
CA MET A 50 0.66 -8.53 3.57
C MET A 50 -0.52 -7.88 4.28
N MET A 51 -0.77 -6.61 3.97
CA MET A 51 -2.04 -5.98 4.30
C MET A 51 -3.07 -6.38 3.25
N VAL A 52 -4.25 -6.75 3.71
CA VAL A 52 -5.40 -7.06 2.87
C VAL A 52 -6.49 -6.07 3.21
N VAL A 53 -7.21 -5.60 2.19
CA VAL A 53 -8.35 -4.68 2.33
C VAL A 53 -9.58 -5.29 1.68
N ALA A 54 -10.73 -5.16 2.33
CA ALA A 54 -12.02 -5.43 1.69
C ALA A 54 -12.43 -4.23 0.83
N THR A 55 -12.97 -4.48 -0.36
CA THR A 55 -13.36 -3.44 -1.33
C THR A 55 -14.77 -3.64 -1.86
N ASP A 56 -15.32 -2.58 -2.44
CA ASP A 56 -16.63 -2.56 -3.11
C ASP A 56 -16.63 -3.27 -4.49
N GLY A 57 -15.48 -3.81 -4.92
CA GLY A 57 -15.29 -4.36 -6.27
C GLY A 57 -14.80 -3.34 -7.29
N HIS A 58 -14.69 -2.07 -6.91
CA HIS A 58 -14.19 -0.94 -7.70
C HIS A 58 -13.01 -0.24 -7.01
N LEU A 59 -12.20 -1.03 -6.29
CA LEU A 59 -10.99 -0.60 -5.59
C LEU A 59 -11.22 0.41 -4.45
N GLN A 60 -12.47 0.70 -4.05
CA GLN A 60 -12.74 1.55 -2.89
C GLN A 60 -12.80 0.68 -1.63
N PRO A 61 -12.00 0.97 -0.58
CA PRO A 61 -12.05 0.21 0.66
C PRO A 61 -13.41 0.32 1.33
N ILE A 62 -13.90 -0.79 1.84
CA ILE A 62 -15.11 -0.89 2.67
C ILE A 62 -14.91 -1.94 3.76
N GLY A 63 -15.57 -1.76 4.90
CA GLY A 63 -15.52 -2.70 6.02
C GLY A 63 -14.24 -2.59 6.83
N GLY A 64 -13.08 -2.85 6.23
CA GLY A 64 -11.79 -2.75 6.92
C GLY A 64 -10.60 -3.37 6.19
N SER A 65 -9.46 -3.34 6.89
CA SER A 65 -8.21 -3.98 6.48
C SER A 65 -7.63 -4.84 7.61
N TRP A 66 -6.81 -5.83 7.25
CA TRP A 66 -6.15 -6.74 8.21
C TRP A 66 -4.78 -7.19 7.68
N MET A 67 -3.98 -7.79 8.57
CA MET A 67 -2.67 -8.36 8.21
C MET A 67 -2.78 -9.87 8.06
N VAL A 68 -2.02 -10.42 7.12
CA VAL A 68 -1.81 -11.87 6.95
C VAL A 68 -0.31 -12.17 6.95
N GLU A 69 0.07 -13.35 7.43
CA GLU A 69 1.42 -13.88 7.22
C GLU A 69 1.43 -14.71 5.92
N VAL A 70 2.27 -14.30 4.99
CA VAL A 70 2.45 -14.97 3.69
C VAL A 70 3.39 -16.15 3.89
N ASN A 71 2.94 -17.34 3.53
CA ASN A 71 3.70 -18.58 3.66
C ASN A 71 3.57 -19.46 2.40
N ASN A 72 4.30 -20.58 2.36
CA ASN A 72 4.37 -21.47 1.20
C ASN A 72 3.14 -22.39 1.03
N ASP A 73 2.01 -22.08 1.67
CA ASP A 73 0.76 -22.85 1.54
C ASP A 73 -0.42 -21.95 1.11
N PRO A 74 -0.36 -21.34 -0.10
CA PRO A 74 -1.41 -20.45 -0.59
C PRO A 74 -2.75 -21.16 -0.81
N ALA A 75 -2.75 -22.49 -0.93
CA ALA A 75 -3.95 -23.28 -1.16
C ALA A 75 -4.95 -23.20 0.01
N LYS A 76 -4.48 -22.89 1.23
CA LYS A 76 -5.34 -22.69 2.41
C LYS A 76 -5.92 -21.28 2.53
N GLY A 77 -5.49 -20.35 1.67
CA GLY A 77 -5.70 -18.92 1.85
C GLY A 77 -4.91 -18.42 3.06
N TRP A 78 -4.20 -17.30 2.90
CA TRP A 78 -3.47 -16.71 4.03
C TRP A 78 -4.47 -16.02 4.96
N GLN A 79 -4.63 -16.63 6.14
CA GLN A 79 -5.63 -16.21 7.12
C GLN A 79 -5.19 -14.92 7.84
N MET A 80 -6.16 -14.15 8.29
CA MET A 80 -5.93 -12.98 9.13
C MET A 80 -5.12 -13.35 10.38
N ILE A 81 -4.11 -12.55 10.71
CA ILE A 81 -3.45 -12.58 12.01
C ILE A 81 -4.45 -12.03 13.05
N PRO A 82 -4.80 -12.79 14.10
CA PRO A 82 -5.76 -12.34 15.12
C PRO A 82 -5.43 -10.96 15.70
N GLY A 83 -6.43 -10.10 15.86
CA GLY A 83 -6.26 -8.74 16.38
C GLY A 83 -5.70 -7.71 15.39
N SER A 84 -5.34 -8.11 14.16
CA SER A 84 -4.82 -7.18 13.15
C SER A 84 -5.89 -6.37 12.40
N TYR A 85 -7.16 -6.75 12.51
CA TYR A 85 -8.28 -6.05 11.86
C TYR A 85 -8.38 -4.58 12.31
N ARG A 86 -8.62 -3.67 11.37
CA ARG A 86 -9.05 -2.31 11.65
C ARG A 86 -10.17 -1.94 10.70
N ALA A 87 -11.23 -1.37 11.27
CA ALA A 87 -12.41 -0.95 10.54
C ALA A 87 -12.08 0.18 9.56
N TRP A 88 -12.90 0.28 8.52
CA TRP A 88 -12.86 1.37 7.56
C TRP A 88 -14.27 1.89 7.33
N ASP A 89 -14.47 3.17 7.62
CA ASP A 89 -15.73 3.85 7.39
C ASP A 89 -15.75 4.49 6.00
N SER A 90 -16.91 4.49 5.36
CA SER A 90 -17.07 5.04 4.02
C SER A 90 -18.35 5.84 3.91
N VAL A 91 -18.32 6.86 3.05
CA VAL A 91 -19.50 7.67 2.69
C VAL A 91 -19.79 7.56 1.21
N PRO A 92 -21.06 7.70 0.78
CA PRO A 92 -21.40 7.78 -0.64
C PRO A 92 -20.62 8.90 -1.32
N ALA A 93 -20.00 8.58 -2.46
CA ALA A 93 -19.32 9.54 -3.32
C ALA A 93 -19.66 9.26 -4.80
N PRO A 94 -20.95 9.24 -5.16
CA PRO A 94 -21.39 8.85 -6.49
C PRO A 94 -20.94 9.86 -7.53
N THR A 95 -20.50 9.36 -8.69
CA THR A 95 -20.40 10.15 -9.93
C THR A 95 -21.58 9.81 -10.84
N LYS A 96 -21.78 10.55 -11.93
CA LYS A 96 -22.83 10.25 -12.92
C LYS A 96 -22.70 8.81 -13.45
N ASP A 97 -21.47 8.38 -13.69
CA ASP A 97 -21.16 7.09 -14.30
C ASP A 97 -20.98 5.98 -13.25
N GLU A 98 -20.79 6.35 -11.98
CA GLU A 98 -20.59 5.43 -10.86
C GLU A 98 -21.49 5.80 -9.66
N PRO A 99 -22.83 5.61 -9.75
CA PRO A 99 -23.76 5.98 -8.69
C PRO A 99 -23.66 5.14 -7.42
N TRP A 100 -22.86 4.06 -7.44
CA TRP A 100 -22.58 3.16 -6.31
C TRP A 100 -21.28 3.47 -5.58
N ARG A 101 -20.46 4.42 -6.08
CA ARG A 101 -19.12 4.67 -5.56
C ARG A 101 -19.16 5.20 -4.11
N VAL A 102 -18.21 4.72 -3.31
CA VAL A 102 -17.94 5.22 -1.96
C VAL A 102 -16.54 5.81 -1.86
N GLN A 103 -16.29 6.55 -0.79
CA GLN A 103 -14.94 7.04 -0.45
C GLN A 103 -14.66 6.88 1.03
N GLY A 104 -13.38 6.76 1.38
CA GLY A 104 -12.93 6.82 2.78
C GLY A 104 -13.26 8.13 3.47
N VAL A 105 -13.49 8.06 4.78
CA VAL A 105 -13.62 9.24 5.63
C VAL A 105 -12.28 9.62 6.27
N HIS A 106 -12.13 10.90 6.60
CA HIS A 106 -10.96 11.38 7.32
C HIS A 106 -10.88 10.75 8.71
N GLY A 107 -9.68 10.31 9.10
CA GLY A 107 -9.43 9.63 10.38
C GLY A 107 -9.47 8.11 10.30
N ASN A 108 -9.82 7.53 9.15
CA ASN A 108 -9.66 6.10 8.95
C ASN A 108 -8.18 5.66 9.13
N PRO A 109 -7.95 4.45 9.68
CA PRO A 109 -6.63 3.86 9.73
C PRO A 109 -6.11 3.55 8.32
N PRO A 110 -4.79 3.35 8.14
CA PRO A 110 -4.25 2.93 6.85
C PRO A 110 -4.88 1.66 6.30
N SER A 111 -5.15 1.72 5.00
CA SER A 111 -5.68 0.62 4.20
C SER A 111 -4.72 0.16 3.11
N GLN A 112 -3.57 0.83 2.93
CA GLN A 112 -2.46 0.40 2.08
C GLN A 112 -1.13 0.72 2.77
N ILE A 113 -0.12 -0.13 2.55
CA ILE A 113 1.23 0.01 3.12
C ILE A 113 2.35 -0.47 2.20
N SER A 114 3.56 -0.02 2.48
CA SER A 114 4.80 -0.74 2.18
C SER A 114 5.81 -0.48 3.29
N ALA A 115 6.69 -1.44 3.56
CA ALA A 115 7.64 -1.32 4.65
C ALA A 115 8.93 -2.10 4.42
N TYR A 116 9.95 -1.76 5.19
CA TYR A 116 11.17 -2.53 5.29
C TYR A 116 11.66 -2.59 6.73
N GLN A 117 12.31 -3.71 7.08
CA GLN A 117 13.16 -3.78 8.26
C GLN A 117 14.51 -3.14 7.92
N GLY A 118 14.87 -2.06 8.61
CA GLY A 118 16.10 -1.33 8.39
C GLY A 118 17.30 -1.97 9.08
N SER A 119 18.48 -1.58 8.62
CA SER A 119 19.76 -1.89 9.27
C SER A 119 19.87 -1.37 10.71
N ASP A 120 19.04 -0.37 11.07
CA ASP A 120 18.86 0.16 12.43
C ASP A 120 18.10 -0.77 13.38
N GLY A 121 17.64 -1.93 12.89
CA GLY A 121 16.92 -2.94 13.66
C GLY A 121 15.43 -2.64 13.82
N LYS A 122 14.91 -1.58 13.20
CA LYS A 122 13.50 -1.19 13.27
C LYS A 122 12.77 -1.51 11.98
N VAL A 123 11.45 -1.37 11.98
CA VAL A 123 10.64 -1.43 10.75
C VAL A 123 10.08 -0.04 10.46
N HIS A 124 10.31 0.44 9.23
CA HIS A 124 9.81 1.71 8.73
C HIS A 124 8.70 1.45 7.71
N ILE A 125 7.56 2.11 7.89
CA ILE A 125 6.33 1.82 7.15
C ILE A 125 5.83 3.10 6.49
N ALA A 126 5.72 3.09 5.16
CA ALA A 126 4.96 4.06 4.39
C ALA A 126 3.51 3.57 4.27
N ALA A 127 2.56 4.44 4.57
CA ALA A 127 1.15 4.05 4.66
C ALA A 127 0.22 5.17 4.18
N ASP A 128 -0.77 4.82 3.38
CA ASP A 128 -1.76 5.72 2.80
C ASP A 128 -3.11 4.99 2.73
N SER A 129 -3.97 5.36 1.79
CA SER A 129 -5.21 4.62 1.54
C SER A 129 -5.18 3.98 0.16
N PHE A 130 -5.75 2.79 0.08
CA PHE A 130 -5.81 2.03 -1.18
C PHE A 130 -6.60 2.76 -2.28
N ASP A 131 -7.58 3.59 -1.92
CA ASP A 131 -8.30 4.48 -2.85
C ASP A 131 -7.55 5.78 -3.20
N ARG A 132 -6.35 5.98 -2.64
CA ARG A 132 -5.52 7.19 -2.76
C ARG A 132 -6.19 8.48 -2.25
N SER A 133 -7.24 8.37 -1.44
CA SER A 133 -7.95 9.53 -0.85
C SER A 133 -7.11 10.35 0.13
N ARG A 134 -6.03 9.77 0.69
CA ARG A 134 -5.13 10.45 1.63
C ARG A 134 -3.67 10.38 1.19
N GLY A 135 -2.89 11.34 1.68
CA GLY A 135 -1.44 11.38 1.45
C GLY A 135 -0.70 10.30 2.22
N ILE A 136 0.58 10.13 1.90
CA ILE A 136 1.43 9.17 2.61
C ILE A 136 1.71 9.68 4.01
N THR A 137 1.51 8.80 4.97
CA THR A 137 1.94 8.93 6.37
C THR A 137 3.01 7.88 6.65
N MET A 138 3.86 8.13 7.65
CA MET A 138 4.94 7.21 8.03
C MET A 138 4.74 6.69 9.44
N TYR A 139 5.19 5.45 9.67
CA TYR A 139 5.21 4.81 10.97
C TYR A 139 6.53 4.09 11.21
N GLN A 140 6.85 3.86 12.48
CA GLN A 140 7.99 3.05 12.90
C GLN A 140 7.54 2.02 13.94
N VAL A 141 8.17 0.84 13.89
CA VAL A 141 8.03 -0.22 14.90
C VAL A 141 9.42 -0.56 15.43
N ASP A 142 9.59 -0.53 16.75
CA ASP A 142 10.90 -0.76 17.39
C ASP A 142 11.35 -2.22 17.30
N ASN A 143 10.41 -3.16 17.42
CA ASN A 143 10.68 -4.59 17.35
C ASN A 143 10.11 -5.17 16.05
N PRO A 144 10.94 -5.68 15.13
CA PRO A 144 10.47 -6.24 13.86
C PRO A 144 9.46 -7.39 14.01
N ALA A 145 9.49 -8.14 15.11
CA ALA A 145 8.52 -9.21 15.37
C ALA A 145 7.08 -8.70 15.57
N ASP A 146 6.94 -7.43 15.94
CA ASP A 146 5.66 -6.77 16.22
C ASP A 146 5.12 -5.98 15.03
N ALA A 147 5.80 -5.99 13.88
CA ALA A 147 5.49 -5.13 12.74
C ALA A 147 4.09 -5.37 12.13
N TRP A 148 3.52 -6.55 12.31
CA TRP A 148 2.14 -6.85 11.88
C TRP A 148 1.09 -6.21 12.81
N ASP A 149 1.43 -5.90 14.05
CA ASP A 149 0.50 -5.34 15.03
C ASP A 149 0.48 -3.81 14.93
N ARG A 150 -0.57 -3.30 14.27
CA ARG A 150 -0.81 -1.85 14.13
C ARG A 150 -0.93 -1.10 15.46
N SER A 151 -1.14 -1.78 16.59
CA SER A 151 -1.11 -1.15 17.92
C SER A 151 0.31 -0.78 18.38
N LYS A 152 1.34 -1.33 17.73
CA LYS A 152 2.76 -1.08 18.03
C LYS A 152 3.39 -0.03 17.13
N TRP A 153 2.64 0.45 16.14
CA TRP A 153 3.12 1.42 15.17
C TRP A 153 3.14 2.81 15.82
N ARG A 154 4.31 3.43 15.85
CA ARG A 154 4.46 4.82 16.26
C ARG A 154 4.36 5.71 15.03
N PRO A 155 3.42 6.65 14.97
CA PRO A 155 3.30 7.54 13.83
C PRO A 155 4.40 8.58 13.83
N LEU A 156 4.91 8.92 12.65
CA LEU A 156 5.62 10.16 12.45
C LEU A 156 4.65 11.34 12.65
N LEU A 157 5.07 12.32 13.45
CA LEU A 157 4.35 13.55 13.73
C LEU A 157 4.86 14.70 12.86
N GLY A 158 4.09 15.78 12.77
CA GLY A 158 4.41 16.92 11.90
C GLY A 158 5.66 17.71 12.31
N ASP A 159 6.16 17.52 13.53
CA ASP A 159 7.42 18.09 14.02
C ASP A 159 8.64 17.19 13.73
N GLY A 160 8.43 16.06 13.04
CA GLY A 160 9.47 15.09 12.70
C GLY A 160 9.78 14.07 13.79
N THR A 161 9.09 14.11 14.93
CA THR A 161 9.22 13.10 16.01
C THR A 161 8.29 11.91 15.79
N TYR A 162 8.49 10.83 16.55
CA TYR A 162 7.57 9.70 16.59
C TYR A 162 6.67 9.76 17.82
N GLY A 163 5.36 9.66 17.60
CA GLY A 163 4.36 9.64 18.66
C GLY A 163 4.18 8.29 19.35
N ASP A 164 3.11 8.17 20.12
CA ASP A 164 2.82 6.96 20.90
C ASP A 164 2.39 5.79 20.01
N ALA A 165 2.71 4.58 20.45
CA ALA A 165 2.33 3.36 19.75
C ALA A 165 0.80 3.23 19.64
N GLY A 166 0.32 2.93 18.44
CA GLY A 166 -1.10 2.74 18.14
C GLY A 166 -1.84 4.04 17.82
N GLN A 167 -1.19 5.20 17.93
CA GLN A 167 -1.73 6.47 17.48
C GLN A 167 -1.76 6.51 15.93
N LEU A 168 -2.83 7.07 15.36
CA LEU A 168 -2.88 7.35 13.93
C LEU A 168 -2.06 8.60 13.59
N SER A 169 -1.24 8.51 12.53
CA SER A 169 -0.57 9.70 12.01
C SER A 169 -1.59 10.63 11.36
N ARG A 170 -1.43 11.93 11.57
CA ARG A 170 -2.14 12.99 10.86
C ARG A 170 -1.20 13.85 10.01
N ALA A 171 0.07 13.48 9.94
CA ALA A 171 1.09 14.20 9.19
C ALA A 171 1.28 13.53 7.83
N GLU A 172 0.57 14.04 6.82
CA GLU A 172 0.81 13.64 5.43
C GLU A 172 2.13 14.24 4.95
N ILE A 173 3.10 13.40 4.61
CA ILE A 173 4.44 13.83 4.18
C ILE A 173 4.55 13.98 2.66
N SER A 174 3.57 13.53 1.88
CA SER A 174 3.60 13.56 0.41
C SER A 174 3.36 14.95 -0.21
N GLN A 175 3.40 16.03 0.58
CA GLN A 175 3.32 17.42 0.13
C GLN A 175 2.10 17.71 -0.77
N GLY A 176 0.94 17.15 -0.41
CA GLY A 176 -0.31 17.31 -1.17
C GLY A 176 -0.49 16.36 -2.35
N ASN A 177 0.56 15.62 -2.75
CA ASN A 177 0.44 14.57 -3.77
C ASN A 177 -0.25 13.33 -3.19
N ARG A 178 -0.93 12.59 -4.07
CA ARG A 178 -1.61 11.32 -3.75
C ARG A 178 -0.91 10.19 -4.47
N PHE A 179 -0.58 9.15 -3.73
CA PHE A 179 0.15 8.00 -4.24
C PHE A 179 -0.69 6.73 -4.16
N GLY A 180 -0.33 5.75 -4.99
CA GLY A 180 -0.79 4.38 -4.87
C GLY A 180 0.34 3.38 -5.11
N GLU A 181 0.06 2.11 -4.85
CA GLU A 181 0.95 0.98 -5.15
C GLU A 181 2.38 1.17 -4.62
N LEU A 182 2.47 1.53 -3.34
CA LEU A 182 3.74 1.87 -2.69
C LEU A 182 4.74 0.70 -2.70
N SER A 183 6.00 1.03 -2.89
CA SER A 183 7.16 0.16 -2.66
C SER A 183 8.20 0.91 -1.84
N PHE A 184 8.40 0.50 -0.59
CA PHE A 184 9.31 1.15 0.34
C PHE A 184 10.39 0.18 0.80
N ARG A 185 11.66 0.48 0.50
CA ARG A 185 12.80 -0.39 0.77
C ARG A 185 14.00 0.40 1.29
N GLU A 186 14.88 -0.26 2.03
CA GLU A 186 16.25 0.20 2.22
C GLU A 186 17.09 -0.22 1.00
N VAL A 187 17.81 0.72 0.40
CA VAL A 187 18.74 0.49 -0.70
C VAL A 187 20.05 1.20 -0.35
N GLU A 188 21.13 0.43 -0.21
CA GLU A 188 22.45 0.94 0.18
C GLU A 188 22.41 1.84 1.43
N GLY A 189 21.66 1.40 2.45
CA GLY A 189 21.50 2.13 3.72
C GLY A 189 20.52 3.31 3.68
N ARG A 190 19.90 3.59 2.53
CA ARG A 190 18.99 4.72 2.35
C ARG A 190 17.53 4.28 2.18
N PRO A 191 16.57 5.00 2.78
CA PRO A 191 15.16 4.78 2.51
C PRO A 191 14.83 5.19 1.07
N VAL A 192 14.24 4.28 0.29
CA VAL A 192 13.79 4.51 -1.09
C VAL A 192 12.32 4.14 -1.20
N LEU A 193 11.51 5.12 -1.60
CA LEU A 193 10.08 4.98 -1.83
C LEU A 193 9.81 5.13 -3.32
N SER A 194 9.04 4.20 -3.85
CA SER A 194 8.53 4.25 -5.22
C SER A 194 7.02 4.07 -5.20
N GLY A 195 6.32 4.70 -6.13
CA GLY A 195 4.88 4.55 -6.26
C GLY A 195 4.30 5.36 -7.41
N PHE A 196 3.07 5.04 -7.79
CA PHE A 196 2.29 5.81 -8.75
C PHE A 196 1.84 7.13 -8.12
N ASN A 197 2.21 8.27 -8.71
CA ASN A 197 1.74 9.59 -8.30
C ASN A 197 0.51 9.99 -9.13
N GLN A 198 -0.66 10.06 -8.49
CA GLN A 198 -1.92 10.41 -9.14
C GLN A 198 -1.91 11.82 -9.74
N SER A 199 -1.10 12.74 -9.19
CA SER A 199 -1.04 14.13 -9.67
C SER A 199 -0.26 14.27 -10.99
N THR A 200 0.72 13.39 -11.23
CA THR A 200 1.56 13.42 -12.45
C THR A 200 1.25 12.27 -13.40
N PHE A 201 0.43 11.30 -12.97
CA PHE A 201 0.10 10.06 -13.67
C PHE A 201 1.31 9.15 -13.95
N GLY A 202 2.46 9.42 -13.34
CA GLY A 202 3.70 8.66 -13.53
C GLY A 202 4.13 7.92 -12.27
N THR A 203 5.04 6.97 -12.44
CA THR A 203 5.74 6.35 -11.30
C THR A 203 6.97 7.18 -10.94
N GLU A 204 7.07 7.54 -9.65
CA GLU A 204 8.18 8.30 -9.09
C GLU A 204 8.98 7.44 -8.11
N VAL A 205 10.29 7.69 -8.05
CA VAL A 205 11.20 7.22 -7.01
C VAL A 205 11.68 8.41 -6.20
N ARG A 206 11.73 8.25 -4.88
CA ARG A 206 12.25 9.22 -3.93
C ARG A 206 13.24 8.54 -3.00
N VAL A 207 14.39 9.18 -2.83
CA VAL A 207 15.47 8.69 -1.97
C VAL A 207 15.59 9.65 -0.78
N GLY A 208 15.33 9.13 0.42
CA GLY A 208 15.47 9.90 1.64
C GLY A 208 16.90 9.92 2.14
N ASP A 209 17.13 10.71 3.19
CA ASP A 209 18.40 10.72 3.91
C ASP A 209 18.50 9.48 4.83
N GLU A 210 19.72 8.97 5.03
CA GLU A 210 20.02 7.77 5.86
C GLU A 210 19.47 7.94 7.29
N SER A 211 19.55 9.16 7.81
CA SER A 211 19.20 9.46 9.21
C SER A 211 17.71 9.70 9.44
N ASN A 212 16.91 9.92 8.38
CA ASN A 212 15.52 10.32 8.56
C ASN A 212 14.61 9.97 7.37
N PRO A 213 14.00 8.76 7.37
CA PRO A 213 13.02 8.34 6.37
C PRO A 213 11.79 9.25 6.26
N ALA A 214 11.49 10.05 7.29
CA ALA A 214 10.41 11.03 7.28
C ALA A 214 10.58 12.12 6.22
N ARG A 215 11.82 12.43 5.85
CA ARG A 215 12.18 13.53 4.93
C ARG A 215 12.29 13.09 3.47
N ILE A 216 11.77 11.90 3.15
CA ILE A 216 11.87 11.32 1.80
C ILE A 216 11.21 12.18 0.70
N PHE A 217 10.31 13.09 1.07
CA PHE A 217 9.66 14.03 0.16
C PHE A 217 10.35 15.39 0.03
N ASP A 218 11.41 15.66 0.80
CA ASP A 218 12.15 16.94 0.72
C ASP A 218 13.01 17.04 -0.55
N GLY A 219 13.43 15.88 -1.09
CA GLY A 219 14.21 15.79 -2.31
C GLY A 219 13.36 15.86 -3.59
N ARG A 220 14.03 16.07 -4.72
CA ARG A 220 13.39 15.96 -6.04
C ARG A 220 13.10 14.49 -6.36
N PRO A 221 11.93 14.16 -6.92
CA PRO A 221 11.67 12.81 -7.38
C PRO A 221 12.48 12.51 -8.64
N THR A 222 12.83 11.24 -8.82
CA THR A 222 13.18 10.67 -10.13
C THR A 222 11.91 10.12 -10.75
N VAL A 223 11.51 10.65 -11.91
CA VAL A 223 10.38 10.09 -12.67
C VAL A 223 10.89 8.88 -13.45
N VAL A 224 10.36 7.69 -13.14
CA VAL A 224 10.80 6.43 -13.72
C VAL A 224 10.04 6.14 -15.02
N ALA A 225 8.71 6.29 -14.96
CA ALA A 225 7.82 6.16 -16.09
C ALA A 225 6.90 7.39 -16.10
N PRO A 226 7.12 8.34 -17.02
CA PRO A 226 6.21 9.46 -17.21
C PRO A 226 4.83 8.98 -17.63
N GLY A 227 3.77 9.56 -17.05
CA GLY A 227 2.39 9.20 -17.40
C GLY A 227 2.04 9.54 -18.84
N GLY A 228 1.21 8.68 -19.45
CA GLY A 228 0.66 8.84 -20.80
C GLY A 228 -0.80 8.38 -20.90
N ARG A 229 -1.32 8.32 -22.13
CA ARG A 229 -2.66 7.79 -22.43
C ARG A 229 -2.58 6.72 -23.51
N TRP A 230 -3.50 5.76 -23.51
CA TRP A 230 -3.46 4.64 -24.45
C TRP A 230 -3.71 5.08 -25.90
N GLU A 231 -4.51 6.13 -26.08
CA GLU A 231 -4.79 6.75 -27.36
C GLU A 231 -3.61 7.59 -27.90
N ASP A 232 -2.71 8.02 -27.01
CA ASP A 232 -1.59 8.90 -27.32
C ASP A 232 -0.29 8.10 -27.39
N ASN A 233 0.12 7.69 -28.60
CA ASN A 233 1.38 6.98 -28.83
C ASN A 233 2.61 7.90 -28.76
N ILE A 234 2.83 8.54 -27.61
CA ILE A 234 3.94 9.47 -27.37
C ILE A 234 5.16 8.68 -26.86
N PRO A 235 6.30 8.66 -27.60
CA PRO A 235 7.50 7.98 -27.15
C PRO A 235 7.97 8.48 -25.77
N GLY A 236 8.28 7.55 -24.87
CA GLY A 236 8.76 7.85 -23.52
C GLY A 236 7.66 8.19 -22.50
N GLN A 237 6.38 8.06 -22.88
CA GLN A 237 5.26 8.08 -21.95
C GLN A 237 4.63 6.70 -21.85
N TYR A 238 4.12 6.40 -20.67
CA TYR A 238 3.59 5.11 -20.32
C TYR A 238 2.16 5.30 -19.78
N PRO A 239 1.12 4.81 -20.46
CA PRO A 239 -0.24 4.93 -19.97
C PRO A 239 -0.51 4.07 -18.74
N GLN A 240 -1.45 4.54 -17.90
CA GLN A 240 -2.02 3.81 -16.75
C GLN A 240 -1.00 2.99 -15.96
N ASN A 241 -0.02 3.69 -15.37
CA ASN A 241 1.00 3.05 -14.55
C ASN A 241 0.36 2.47 -13.28
N TYR A 242 0.67 1.22 -13.00
CA TYR A 242 0.37 0.55 -11.75
C TYR A 242 1.69 -0.01 -11.18
N GLY A 243 1.83 0.02 -9.85
CA GLY A 243 3.06 -0.46 -9.22
C GLY A 243 4.16 0.61 -9.14
N GLY A 244 5.36 0.21 -9.54
CA GLY A 244 6.60 0.88 -9.13
C GLY A 244 7.36 0.07 -8.09
N TYR A 245 7.40 -1.26 -8.24
CA TYR A 245 8.01 -2.14 -7.27
C TYR A 245 9.53 -2.21 -7.46
N ILE A 246 10.26 -1.70 -6.48
CA ILE A 246 11.74 -1.75 -6.47
C ILE A 246 12.16 -3.21 -6.35
N MET A 247 13.03 -3.70 -7.22
CA MET A 247 13.49 -5.10 -7.18
C MET A 247 14.58 -5.32 -6.11
N PRO A 248 14.61 -6.49 -5.44
CA PRO A 248 15.74 -6.89 -4.61
C PRO A 248 17.06 -6.85 -5.41
N GLY A 249 18.16 -6.49 -4.75
CA GLY A 249 19.48 -6.38 -5.38
C GLY A 249 19.72 -5.09 -6.18
N SER A 250 18.75 -4.18 -6.21
CA SER A 250 18.95 -2.83 -6.77
C SER A 250 19.99 -2.03 -5.97
N THR A 251 20.63 -1.07 -6.64
CA THR A 251 21.52 -0.07 -6.01
C THR A 251 21.06 1.34 -6.37
N LEU A 252 21.58 2.37 -5.70
CA LEU A 252 21.22 3.76 -6.03
C LEU A 252 21.83 4.24 -7.35
N ASN A 253 22.80 3.51 -7.91
CA ASN A 253 23.31 3.75 -9.26
C ASN A 253 22.59 2.93 -10.34
N ASN A 254 21.86 1.90 -9.93
CA ASN A 254 21.19 0.95 -10.79
C ASN A 254 19.93 0.41 -10.09
N LEU A 255 18.93 1.28 -9.98
CA LEU A 255 17.65 0.95 -9.37
C LEU A 255 16.77 0.28 -10.43
N ASN A 256 16.33 -0.95 -10.14
CA ASN A 256 15.45 -1.68 -11.04
C ASN A 256 14.03 -1.65 -10.49
N VAL A 257 13.09 -1.18 -11.30
CA VAL A 257 11.70 -0.97 -10.89
C VAL A 257 10.77 -1.68 -11.87
N LEU A 258 9.87 -2.50 -11.33
CA LEU A 258 8.82 -3.15 -12.11
C LEU A 258 7.55 -2.29 -12.10
N ILE A 259 7.07 -1.96 -13.28
CA ILE A 259 5.86 -1.15 -13.48
C ILE A 259 4.94 -1.96 -14.38
N SER A 260 3.69 -2.11 -13.94
CA SER A 260 2.65 -2.73 -14.74
C SER A 260 1.76 -1.68 -15.39
N GLN A 261 1.12 -2.07 -16.48
CA GLN A 261 0.11 -1.25 -17.16
C GLN A 261 -1.08 -2.14 -17.47
N TRP A 262 -2.28 -1.59 -17.27
CA TRP A 262 -3.53 -2.27 -17.54
C TRP A 262 -4.51 -1.30 -18.18
N ASN A 263 -5.03 -1.64 -19.37
CA ASN A 263 -6.08 -0.83 -20.01
C ASN A 263 -7.44 -1.13 -19.38
N THR A 264 -7.85 -0.29 -18.44
CA THR A 264 -9.13 -0.47 -17.73
C THR A 264 -10.36 -0.20 -18.60
N THR A 265 -10.21 0.48 -19.75
CA THR A 265 -11.33 0.80 -20.66
C THR A 265 -11.74 -0.41 -21.48
N THR A 266 -10.75 -1.12 -22.04
CA THR A 266 -11.01 -2.33 -22.84
C THR A 266 -10.91 -3.60 -22.02
N ASN A 267 -10.44 -3.50 -20.78
CA ASN A 267 -10.08 -4.63 -19.93
C ASN A 267 -9.05 -5.57 -20.59
N ASP A 268 -8.24 -5.03 -21.51
CA ASP A 268 -7.19 -5.74 -22.24
C ASP A 268 -5.79 -5.33 -21.75
N THR A 269 -4.79 -6.14 -22.12
CA THR A 269 -3.36 -5.86 -21.96
C THR A 269 -2.92 -5.60 -20.52
N TYR A 270 -2.49 -6.66 -19.84
CA TYR A 270 -1.65 -6.55 -18.64
C TYR A 270 -0.20 -6.79 -19.05
N THR A 271 0.63 -5.74 -19.05
CA THR A 271 2.08 -5.86 -19.27
C THR A 271 2.84 -5.45 -18.00
N VAL A 272 4.04 -6.00 -17.84
CA VAL A 272 4.99 -5.59 -16.80
C VAL A 272 6.32 -5.33 -17.48
N GLU A 273 6.85 -4.13 -17.28
CA GLU A 273 8.14 -3.70 -17.81
C GLU A 273 9.12 -3.45 -16.65
N GLN A 274 10.40 -3.70 -16.91
CA GLN A 274 11.48 -3.36 -16.00
C GLN A 274 12.16 -2.08 -16.45
N PHE A 275 12.19 -1.10 -15.56
CA PHE A 275 12.87 0.16 -15.73
C PHE A 275 14.16 0.17 -14.93
N GLN A 276 15.23 0.65 -15.54
CA GLN A 276 16.53 0.83 -14.90
C GLN A 276 16.80 2.32 -14.78
N VAL A 277 16.96 2.83 -13.56
CA VAL A 277 17.17 4.26 -13.31
C VAL A 277 18.29 4.51 -12.32
N ASN A 278 18.88 5.70 -12.38
CA ASN A 278 19.82 6.19 -11.37
C ASN A 278 19.16 7.34 -10.59
N PRO A 279 18.63 7.09 -9.38
CA PRO A 279 17.93 8.11 -8.61
C PRO A 279 18.84 9.12 -7.89
N ASN A 280 20.17 9.04 -8.02
CA ASN A 280 21.09 10.03 -7.45
C ASN A 280 21.31 11.26 -8.35
N ARG A 281 20.64 11.36 -9.49
CA ARG A 281 20.85 12.43 -10.48
C ARG A 281 19.88 13.61 -10.33
#